data_AF-A0A537F739-F1
#
_entry.id   AF-A0A537F739-F1
#
_cell.length_a   1.000
_cell.length_b   1.000
_cell.length_c   1.000
_cell.angle_alpha   90.00
_cell.angle_beta   90.00
_cell.angle_gamma   90.00
#
_symmetry.space_group_name_H-M   'P 1'
#
loop_
_entity.id
_entity.type
_entity.pdbx_description
1 polymer ?
#
loop_
_entity_poly.entity_id
_entity_poly.type
_entity_poly.pdbx_seq_one_letter_code
_entity_poly.pdbx_strand_id
1 'polypeptide(L)'
;MRQTSSPDYFLRLTPDEFMREYVWTVYAAGFKNAVLERKFPALEKAFEDFNLDRVCRMTSTATALSIINRTKKAEAVLEGARLISKIGFPNLKEQLVKLGADALVQLPYIGPVNKSQLARNIGLASLHKNDVWVKRLVRLSSSKDDKQMINDLSQRFGEKPGIVDLILWRFCADNAWKFHGHSNLDDFYGSL
;
A
#
# COMPACT_ATOMS: atom_id res chain seq x y z
N MET A 1 6.54 -15.33 -6.97
CA MET A 1 5.24 -14.80 -6.53
C MET A 1 5.53 -13.90 -5.33
N ARG A 2 5.43 -12.58 -5.47
CA ARG A 2 5.67 -11.68 -4.32
C ARG A 2 4.49 -11.81 -3.36
N GLN A 3 4.79 -12.13 -2.10
CA GLN A 3 3.81 -12.36 -1.05
C GLN A 3 2.87 -11.17 -0.93
N THR A 4 1.58 -11.42 -0.78
CA THR A 4 0.62 -10.40 -0.37
C THR A 4 1.07 -9.91 1.00
N SER A 5 1.49 -8.65 1.07
CA SER A 5 2.01 -8.05 2.29
C SER A 5 1.00 -8.24 3.42
N SER A 6 1.47 -8.67 4.60
CA SER A 6 0.66 -8.80 5.81
C SER A 6 -0.14 -7.52 6.03
N PRO A 7 -1.38 -7.58 6.56
CA PRO A 7 -2.22 -6.40 6.65
C PRO A 7 -1.63 -5.23 7.46
N ASP A 8 -0.73 -5.53 8.41
CA ASP A 8 -0.01 -4.51 9.19
C ASP A 8 1.28 -4.01 8.52
N TYR A 9 1.63 -4.53 7.34
CA TYR A 9 2.86 -4.17 6.63
C TYR A 9 2.95 -2.67 6.38
N PHE A 10 1.86 -2.03 5.95
CA PHE A 10 1.86 -0.59 5.71
C PHE A 10 2.14 0.21 7.00
N LEU A 11 1.63 -0.24 8.15
CA LEU A 11 1.84 0.43 9.44
C LEU A 11 3.30 0.37 9.88
N ARG A 12 3.99 -0.74 9.60
CA ARG A 12 5.40 -0.98 9.94
C ARG A 12 6.38 -0.50 8.87
N LEU A 13 5.88 -0.16 7.68
CA LEU A 13 6.67 0.23 6.53
C LEU A 13 7.62 1.37 6.89
N THR A 14 8.90 1.16 6.57
CA THR A 14 9.99 2.12 6.72
C THR A 14 10.18 2.97 5.45
N PRO A 15 10.88 4.12 5.52
CA PRO A 15 11.15 4.94 4.35
C PRO A 15 11.93 4.19 3.25
N ASP A 16 12.88 3.35 3.64
CA ASP A 16 13.76 2.62 2.71
C ASP A 16 13.00 1.47 2.01
N GLU A 17 12.11 0.77 2.73
CA GLU A 17 11.20 -0.21 2.12
C GLU A 17 10.22 0.45 1.16
N PHE A 18 9.70 1.64 1.51
CA PHE A 18 8.87 2.41 0.60
C PHE A 18 9.65 2.82 -0.66
N MET A 19 10.89 3.30 -0.50
CA MET A 19 11.76 3.66 -1.62
C MET A 19 12.01 2.47 -2.54
N ARG A 20 12.29 1.28 -1.99
CA ARG A 20 12.43 0.05 -2.77
C ARG A 20 11.19 -0.22 -3.64
N GLU A 21 9.99 -0.16 -3.06
CA GLU A 21 8.76 -0.43 -3.81
C GLU A 21 8.42 0.69 -4.81
N TYR A 22 8.72 1.94 -4.47
CA TYR A 22 8.60 3.06 -5.38
C TYR A 22 9.51 2.89 -6.61
N VAL A 23 10.81 2.64 -6.40
CA VAL A 23 11.78 2.41 -7.49
C VAL A 23 11.36 1.19 -8.31
N TRP A 24 10.90 0.12 -7.66
CA TRP A 24 10.35 -1.03 -8.35
C TRP A 24 9.21 -0.63 -9.30
N THR A 25 8.21 0.12 -8.81
CA THR A 25 7.07 0.55 -9.62
C THR A 25 7.49 1.45 -10.78
N VAL A 26 8.40 2.41 -10.55
CA VAL A 26 8.94 3.29 -11.59
C VAL A 26 9.59 2.46 -12.70
N TYR A 27 10.42 1.48 -12.35
CA TYR A 27 11.14 0.68 -13.35
C TYR A 27 10.30 -0.43 -13.97
N ALA A 28 9.32 -1.01 -13.27
CA ALA A 28 8.46 -2.07 -13.80
C ALA A 28 7.58 -1.59 -14.95
N ALA A 29 7.21 -0.30 -14.98
CA ALA A 29 6.42 0.28 -16.06
C ALA A 29 7.13 0.12 -17.43
N GLY A 30 6.63 -0.73 -18.32
CA GLY A 30 7.23 -0.95 -19.64
C GLY A 30 8.45 -1.88 -19.67
N PHE A 31 8.67 -2.68 -18.62
CA PHE A 31 9.67 -3.76 -18.61
C PHE A 31 9.01 -5.11 -18.30
N LYS A 32 9.57 -6.19 -18.85
CA LYS A 32 9.24 -7.55 -18.39
C LYS A 32 9.78 -7.72 -16.97
N ASN A 33 8.96 -8.21 -16.05
CA ASN A 33 9.36 -8.42 -14.65
C ASN A 33 10.68 -9.20 -14.53
N ALA A 34 10.85 -10.30 -15.28
CA ALA A 34 12.09 -11.09 -15.25
C ALA A 34 13.37 -10.30 -15.62
N VAL A 35 13.26 -9.29 -16.48
CA VAL A 35 14.40 -8.43 -16.82
C VAL A 35 14.70 -7.49 -15.66
N LEU A 36 13.67 -6.92 -15.05
CA LEU A 36 13.83 -6.04 -13.90
C LEU A 36 14.37 -6.80 -12.69
N GLU A 37 13.82 -7.98 -12.36
CA GLU A 37 14.29 -8.83 -11.26
C GLU A 37 15.80 -9.09 -11.34
N ARG A 38 16.32 -9.36 -12.54
CA ARG A 38 17.77 -9.56 -12.75
C ARG A 38 18.59 -8.29 -12.54
N LYS A 39 18.07 -7.12 -12.90
CA LYS A 39 18.80 -5.84 -12.85
C LYS A 39 18.59 -5.09 -11.53
N PHE A 40 17.55 -5.42 -10.78
CA PHE A 40 17.14 -4.67 -9.59
C PHE A 40 18.20 -4.63 -8.49
N PRO A 41 18.96 -5.71 -8.19
CA PRO A 41 20.05 -5.64 -7.21
C PRO A 41 21.17 -4.67 -7.59
N ALA A 42 21.42 -4.47 -8.90
CA ALA A 42 22.37 -3.47 -9.34
C ALA A 42 21.79 -2.05 -9.21
N LEU A 43 20.50 -1.87 -9.51
CA LEU A 43 19.82 -0.59 -9.29
C LEU A 43 19.80 -0.21 -7.80
N GLU A 44 19.58 -1.17 -6.92
CA GLU A 44 19.63 -0.99 -5.47
C GLU A 44 20.96 -0.38 -5.03
N LYS A 45 22.08 -0.99 -5.43
CA LYS A 45 23.40 -0.43 -5.17
C LYS A 45 23.61 0.94 -5.81
N ALA A 46 23.13 1.14 -7.04
CA ALA A 46 23.26 2.40 -7.75
C ALA A 46 22.45 3.55 -7.13
N PHE A 47 21.41 3.22 -6.36
CA PHE A 47 20.58 4.14 -5.60
C PHE A 47 20.80 3.95 -4.09
N GLU A 48 22.06 3.75 -3.65
CA GLU A 48 22.44 3.79 -2.23
C GLU A 48 21.60 2.86 -1.34
N ASP A 49 21.38 1.63 -1.81
CA ASP A 49 20.55 0.59 -1.18
C ASP A 49 19.11 1.03 -0.92
N PHE A 50 18.63 1.97 -1.74
CA PHE A 50 17.34 2.65 -1.63
C PHE A 50 17.13 3.41 -0.31
N ASN A 51 18.21 3.75 0.40
CA ASN A 51 18.11 4.54 1.61
C ASN A 51 17.63 5.96 1.30
N LEU A 52 16.48 6.36 1.84
CA LEU A 52 15.82 7.63 1.48
C LEU A 52 16.75 8.83 1.69
N ASP A 53 17.44 8.87 2.83
CA ASP A 53 18.32 9.98 3.18
C ASP A 53 19.52 10.09 2.25
N ARG A 54 20.09 8.95 1.82
CA ARG A 54 21.19 8.94 0.85
C ARG A 54 20.72 9.31 -0.55
N VAL A 55 19.63 8.72 -1.01
CA VAL A 55 19.11 8.95 -2.37
C VAL A 55 18.68 10.41 -2.56
N CYS A 56 18.05 11.04 -1.57
CA CYS A 56 17.61 12.43 -1.72
C CYS A 56 18.77 13.43 -1.90
N ARG A 57 19.97 13.06 -1.42
CA ARG A 57 21.22 13.84 -1.55
C ARG A 57 22.00 13.53 -2.82
N MET A 58 21.64 12.49 -3.57
CA MET A 58 22.32 12.18 -4.82
C MET A 58 22.16 13.31 -5.83
N THR A 59 23.26 13.64 -6.51
CA THR A 59 23.34 14.68 -7.56
C THR A 59 23.47 14.10 -8.97
N SER A 60 23.66 12.78 -9.10
CA SER A 60 23.90 12.10 -10.37
C SER A 60 23.13 10.80 -10.47
N THR A 61 22.71 10.46 -11.68
CA THR A 61 22.06 9.19 -12.05
C THR A 61 22.95 8.30 -12.93
N ALA A 62 24.21 8.69 -13.16
CA ALA A 62 25.09 8.03 -14.14
C ALA A 62 25.22 6.51 -13.90
N THR A 63 25.40 6.08 -12.66
CA THR A 63 25.47 4.66 -12.29
C THR A 63 24.17 3.92 -12.56
N ALA A 64 23.02 4.54 -12.27
CA ALA A 64 21.72 3.93 -12.59
C ALA A 64 21.50 3.81 -14.11
N LEU A 65 21.95 4.81 -14.88
CA LEU A 65 21.83 4.84 -16.33
C LEU A 65 22.68 3.79 -17.04
N SER A 66 23.85 3.43 -16.48
CA SER A 66 24.68 2.34 -17.03
C SER A 66 24.00 0.97 -16.88
N ILE A 67 23.10 0.80 -15.90
CA ILE A 67 22.35 -0.43 -15.67
C ILE A 67 21.09 -0.48 -16.54
N ILE A 68 20.30 0.59 -16.50
CA ILE A 68 19.12 0.80 -17.33
C ILE A 68 19.12 2.22 -17.88
N ASN A 69 19.39 2.35 -19.18
CA ASN A 69 19.42 3.64 -19.87
C ASN A 69 18.02 4.22 -20.08
N ARG A 70 17.47 4.80 -19.00
CA ARG A 70 16.15 5.45 -18.92
C ARG A 70 16.21 6.69 -18.04
N THR A 71 16.67 7.80 -18.61
CA THR A 71 16.84 9.11 -17.95
C THR A 71 15.63 9.54 -17.13
N LYS A 72 14.45 9.61 -17.76
CA LYS A 72 13.20 10.02 -17.08
C LYS A 72 12.86 9.18 -15.85
N LYS A 73 13.23 7.89 -15.83
CA LYS A 73 12.98 7.01 -14.68
C LYS A 73 13.98 7.26 -13.55
N ALA A 74 15.25 7.43 -13.90
CA ALA A 74 16.30 7.67 -12.92
C ALA A 74 16.13 9.05 -12.27
N GLU A 75 15.76 10.07 -13.04
CA GLU A 75 15.44 11.41 -12.54
C GLU A 75 14.22 11.38 -11.62
N ALA A 76 13.16 10.66 -12.02
CA ALA A 76 11.97 10.49 -11.18
C ALA A 76 12.30 9.89 -9.82
N VAL A 77 13.22 8.92 -9.74
CA VAL A 77 13.66 8.36 -8.44
C VAL A 77 14.29 9.44 -7.54
N LEU A 78 15.19 10.28 -8.09
CA LEU A 78 15.82 11.34 -7.30
C LEU A 78 14.81 12.42 -6.90
N GLU A 79 13.96 12.85 -7.82
CA GLU A 79 12.89 13.83 -7.54
C GLU A 79 11.91 13.29 -6.50
N GLY A 80 11.52 12.02 -6.61
CA GLY A 80 10.65 11.35 -5.66
C GLY A 80 11.30 11.26 -4.27
N ALA A 81 12.57 10.84 -4.17
CA ALA A 81 13.28 10.81 -2.91
C ALA A 81 13.36 12.19 -2.24
N ARG A 82 13.63 13.25 -3.02
CA ARG A 82 13.63 14.64 -2.51
C ARG A 82 12.24 15.08 -2.05
N LEU A 83 11.19 14.74 -2.79
CA LEU A 83 9.82 15.05 -2.42
C LEU A 83 9.41 14.34 -1.12
N ILE A 84 9.69 13.04 -1.01
CA ILE A 84 9.40 12.23 0.18
C ILE A 84 10.17 12.78 1.38
N SER A 85 11.47 13.07 1.21
CA SER A 85 12.31 13.65 2.26
C SER A 85 11.80 15.04 2.70
N LYS A 86 11.37 15.88 1.75
CA LYS A 86 10.78 17.20 2.02
C LYS A 86 9.45 17.13 2.78
N ILE A 87 8.58 16.19 2.42
CA ILE A 87 7.30 15.98 3.12
C ILE A 87 7.53 15.41 4.53
N GLY A 88 8.55 14.56 4.66
CA GLY A 88 8.75 13.70 5.82
C GLY A 88 7.94 12.42 5.68
N PHE A 89 8.59 11.27 5.84
CA PHE A 89 7.94 9.98 5.63
C PHE A 89 6.73 9.71 6.56
N PRO A 90 6.73 10.11 7.86
CA PRO A 90 5.53 10.01 8.70
C PRO A 90 4.33 10.77 8.13
N ASN A 91 4.53 12.02 7.70
CA ASN A 91 3.48 12.86 7.11
C ASN A 91 2.98 12.27 5.79
N LEU A 92 3.87 11.69 4.97
CA LEU A 92 3.47 10.98 3.76
C LEU A 92 2.57 9.78 4.11
N LYS A 93 2.92 8.98 5.13
CA LYS A 93 2.07 7.86 5.57
C LYS A 93 0.70 8.34 6.02
N GLU A 94 0.62 9.41 6.81
CA GLU A 94 -0.67 10.00 7.22
C GLU A 94 -1.52 10.44 6.03
N GLN A 95 -0.90 11.11 5.04
CA GLN A 95 -1.59 11.48 3.80
C GLN A 95 -2.11 10.26 3.04
N LEU A 96 -1.30 9.20 2.95
CA LEU A 96 -1.69 7.96 2.29
C LEU A 96 -2.81 7.24 3.02
N VAL A 97 -2.84 7.26 4.36
CA VAL A 97 -3.98 6.74 5.15
C VAL A 97 -5.25 7.55 4.86
N LYS A 98 -5.14 8.87 4.78
CA LYS A 98 -6.30 9.75 4.61
C LYS A 98 -6.87 9.76 3.19
N LEU A 99 -6.00 9.76 2.19
CA LEU A 99 -6.34 9.99 0.77
C LEU A 99 -6.22 8.72 -0.09
N GLY A 100 -5.69 7.64 0.47
CA GLY A 100 -5.48 6.38 -0.23
C GLY A 100 -4.50 6.45 -1.38
N ALA A 101 -4.67 5.53 -2.33
CA ALA A 101 -3.75 5.36 -3.45
C ALA A 101 -3.68 6.58 -4.38
N ASP A 102 -4.65 7.50 -4.32
CA ASP A 102 -4.66 8.71 -5.14
C ASP A 102 -3.57 9.70 -4.73
N ALA A 103 -3.20 9.74 -3.44
CA ALA A 103 -2.07 10.54 -2.99
C ALA A 103 -0.72 10.06 -3.54
N LEU A 104 -0.61 8.82 -4.05
CA LEU A 104 0.63 8.34 -4.68
C LEU A 104 0.90 9.01 -6.03
N VAL A 105 -0.12 9.59 -6.69
CA VAL A 105 0.03 10.24 -8.01
C VAL A 105 0.88 11.52 -7.92
N GLN A 106 1.09 12.07 -6.72
CA GLN A 106 2.01 13.18 -6.53
C GLN A 106 3.49 12.78 -6.71
N LEU A 107 3.81 11.49 -6.66
CA LEU A 107 5.17 11.00 -6.83
C LEU A 107 5.53 10.97 -8.32
N PRO A 108 6.74 11.44 -8.68
CA PRO A 108 7.20 11.41 -10.06
C PRO A 108 7.08 10.02 -10.68
N TYR A 109 6.59 9.96 -11.92
CA TYR A 109 6.38 8.73 -12.70
C TYR A 109 5.29 7.78 -12.17
N ILE A 110 4.53 8.17 -11.14
CA ILE A 110 3.34 7.45 -10.68
C ILE A 110 2.11 8.11 -11.27
N GLY A 111 1.41 7.36 -12.13
CA GLY A 111 0.16 7.75 -12.76
C GLY A 111 -1.01 6.84 -12.37
N PRO A 112 -2.17 7.06 -12.99
CA PRO A 112 -3.41 6.34 -12.67
C PRO A 112 -3.31 4.81 -12.77
N VAL A 113 -2.43 4.30 -13.65
CA VAL A 113 -2.27 2.87 -13.91
C VAL A 113 -1.37 2.20 -12.87
N ASN A 114 -0.20 2.78 -12.58
CA ASN A 114 0.80 2.15 -11.73
C ASN A 114 0.66 2.51 -10.23
N LYS A 115 -0.16 3.51 -9.85
CA LYS A 115 -0.50 3.80 -8.44
C LYS A 115 -1.05 2.56 -7.72
N SER A 116 -1.90 1.78 -8.39
CA SER A 116 -2.52 0.57 -7.84
C SER A 116 -1.51 -0.56 -7.64
N GLN A 117 -0.41 -0.56 -8.38
CA GLN A 117 0.69 -1.49 -8.14
C GLN A 117 1.47 -1.08 -6.90
N LEU A 118 1.87 0.18 -6.81
CA LEU A 118 2.59 0.69 -5.65
C LEU A 118 1.78 0.51 -4.36
N ALA A 119 0.50 0.89 -4.37
CA ALA A 119 -0.41 0.74 -3.23
C ALA A 119 -0.52 -0.71 -2.75
N ARG A 120 -0.51 -1.70 -3.66
CA ARG A 120 -0.51 -3.13 -3.30
C ARG A 120 0.82 -3.53 -2.68
N ASN A 121 1.92 -3.15 -3.30
CA ASN A 121 3.26 -3.52 -2.85
C ASN A 121 3.56 -3.00 -1.43
N ILE A 122 3.15 -1.76 -1.13
CA ILE A 122 3.34 -1.15 0.19
C ILE A 122 2.29 -1.56 1.23
N GLY A 123 1.31 -2.42 0.87
CA GLY A 123 0.24 -2.85 1.77
C GLY A 123 -0.91 -1.84 1.96
N LEU A 124 -0.83 -0.65 1.36
CA LEU A 124 -1.86 0.40 1.45
C LEU A 124 -3.22 -0.04 0.90
N ALA A 125 -3.21 -0.84 -0.18
CA ALA A 125 -4.43 -1.36 -0.78
C ALA A 125 -5.19 -2.30 0.17
N SER A 126 -4.47 -3.04 1.04
CA SER A 126 -5.08 -3.87 2.06
C SER A 126 -5.68 -3.01 3.17
N LEU A 127 -4.97 -1.98 3.63
CA LEU A 127 -5.45 -1.04 4.64
C LEU A 127 -6.77 -0.34 4.22
N HIS A 128 -6.82 0.18 2.99
CA HIS A 128 -8.03 0.86 2.48
C HIS A 128 -9.18 -0.09 2.19
N LYS A 129 -8.88 -1.33 1.81
CA LYS A 129 -9.92 -2.37 1.73
C LYS A 129 -10.60 -2.53 3.09
N ASN A 130 -9.85 -2.53 4.19
CA ASN A 130 -10.42 -2.69 5.52
C ASN A 130 -11.38 -1.56 5.91
N ASP A 131 -11.02 -0.31 5.63
CA ASP A 131 -11.88 0.85 5.87
C ASP A 131 -13.13 0.82 4.97
N VAL A 132 -12.99 0.37 3.71
CA VAL A 132 -14.12 0.09 2.81
C VAL A 132 -14.99 -1.06 3.30
N TRP A 133 -14.42 -2.11 3.88
CA TRP A 133 -15.15 -3.27 4.35
C TRP A 133 -15.96 -2.96 5.61
N VAL A 134 -15.38 -2.24 6.58
CA VAL A 134 -16.13 -1.79 7.76
C VAL A 134 -17.25 -0.84 7.34
N LYS A 135 -16.99 0.13 6.44
CA LYS A 135 -18.06 0.98 5.88
C LYS A 135 -19.12 0.19 5.09
N ARG A 136 -18.73 -0.86 4.39
CA ARG A 136 -19.65 -1.73 3.66
C ARG A 136 -20.49 -2.59 4.62
N LEU A 137 -19.90 -3.11 5.68
CA LEU A 137 -20.61 -3.80 6.76
C LEU A 137 -21.58 -2.85 7.46
N VAL A 138 -21.17 -1.62 7.78
CA VAL A 138 -22.07 -0.58 8.32
C VAL A 138 -23.25 -0.37 7.39
N ARG A 139 -23.03 -0.21 6.07
CA ARG A 139 -24.09 -0.04 5.08
C ARG A 139 -25.02 -1.24 4.95
N LEU A 140 -24.49 -2.45 5.08
CA LEU A 140 -25.28 -3.69 5.06
C LEU A 140 -26.05 -3.88 6.38
N SER A 141 -25.51 -3.38 7.48
CA SER A 141 -26.15 -3.38 8.78
C SER A 141 -27.17 -2.24 8.93
N SER A 142 -28.01 -2.34 9.94
CA SER A 142 -28.89 -1.24 10.37
C SER A 142 -28.17 -0.18 11.21
N SER A 143 -26.83 -0.24 11.31
CA SER A 143 -26.03 0.67 12.14
C SER A 143 -25.82 2.01 11.44
N LYS A 144 -25.83 3.10 12.20
CA LYS A 144 -25.64 4.46 11.69
C LYS A 144 -24.20 4.71 11.24
N ASP A 145 -23.24 4.19 11.99
CA ASP A 145 -21.82 4.31 11.74
C ASP A 145 -21.04 3.10 12.30
N ASP A 146 -19.74 3.09 12.04
CA ASP A 146 -18.80 2.05 12.47
C ASP A 146 -18.71 1.94 13.99
N LYS A 147 -18.70 3.08 14.70
CA LYS A 147 -18.65 3.13 16.16
C LYS A 147 -19.88 2.50 16.79
N GLN A 148 -21.06 2.81 16.28
CA GLN A 148 -22.29 2.20 16.75
C GLN A 148 -22.26 0.69 16.51
N MET A 149 -21.92 0.26 15.29
CA MET A 149 -21.84 -1.17 14.95
C MET A 149 -20.87 -1.92 15.87
N ILE A 150 -19.66 -1.39 16.07
CA ILE A 150 -18.64 -2.01 16.92
C ILE A 150 -19.09 -2.05 18.38
N ASN A 151 -19.70 -0.98 18.89
CA ASN A 151 -20.20 -0.94 20.27
C ASN A 151 -21.37 -1.91 20.49
N ASP A 152 -22.31 -1.98 19.55
CA ASP A 152 -23.46 -2.88 19.64
C ASP A 152 -23.01 -4.34 19.64
N LEU A 153 -22.06 -4.70 18.76
CA LEU A 153 -21.46 -6.05 18.72
C LEU A 153 -20.63 -6.33 19.98
N SER A 154 -19.86 -5.34 20.47
CA SER A 154 -19.10 -5.45 21.71
C SER A 154 -20.00 -5.75 22.91
N GLN A 155 -21.11 -5.03 23.05
CA GLN A 155 -22.10 -5.28 24.10
C GLN A 155 -22.80 -6.62 23.94
N ARG A 156 -23.19 -6.97 22.70
CA ARG A 156 -23.94 -8.21 22.42
C ARG A 156 -23.11 -9.47 22.70
N PHE A 157 -21.82 -9.46 22.36
CA PHE A 157 -20.94 -10.62 22.49
C PHE A 157 -20.02 -10.57 23.71
N GLY A 158 -20.06 -9.50 24.50
CA GLY A 158 -19.21 -9.34 25.69
C GLY A 158 -17.73 -9.12 25.36
N GLU A 159 -17.42 -8.77 24.11
CA GLU A 159 -16.05 -8.57 23.63
C GLU A 159 -15.62 -7.12 23.72
N LYS A 160 -14.32 -6.85 23.81
CA LYS A 160 -13.81 -5.47 23.79
C LYS A 160 -14.00 -4.86 22.39
N PRO A 161 -14.32 -3.56 22.26
CA PRO A 161 -14.49 -2.90 20.95
C PRO A 161 -13.34 -3.13 19.97
N GLY A 162 -12.09 -3.08 20.45
CA GLY A 162 -10.91 -3.35 19.61
C GLY A 162 -10.78 -4.82 19.15
N ILE A 163 -11.35 -5.77 19.89
CA ILE A 163 -11.39 -7.19 19.49
C ILE A 163 -12.46 -7.39 18.42
N VAL A 164 -13.63 -6.77 18.58
CA VAL A 164 -14.70 -6.78 17.57
C VAL A 164 -14.20 -6.20 16.25
N ASP A 165 -13.57 -5.03 16.29
CA ASP A 165 -12.99 -4.38 15.11
C ASP A 165 -12.00 -5.32 14.39
N LEU A 166 -11.08 -5.94 15.14
CA LEU A 166 -10.13 -6.92 14.62
C LEU A 166 -10.79 -8.16 13.98
N ILE A 167 -11.85 -8.69 14.59
CA ILE A 167 -12.57 -9.85 14.06
C ILE A 167 -13.27 -9.51 12.74
N LEU A 168 -14.04 -8.42 12.72
CA LEU A 168 -14.74 -7.96 11.51
C LEU A 168 -13.76 -7.67 10.38
N TRP A 169 -12.67 -7.02 10.72
CA TRP A 169 -11.56 -6.77 9.83
C TRP A 169 -10.99 -8.05 9.24
N ARG A 170 -10.70 -9.05 10.09
CA ARG A 170 -10.05 -10.29 9.64
C ARG A 170 -10.97 -11.10 8.75
N PHE A 171 -12.23 -11.19 9.15
CA PHE A 171 -13.29 -11.79 8.34
C PHE A 171 -13.33 -11.19 6.94
N CYS A 172 -13.22 -9.86 6.83
CA CYS A 172 -13.26 -9.19 5.54
C CYS A 172 -11.96 -9.29 4.75
N ALA A 173 -10.81 -9.10 5.40
CA ALA A 173 -9.48 -9.18 4.79
C ALA A 173 -9.23 -10.56 4.17
N ASP A 174 -9.66 -11.62 4.86
CA ASP A 174 -9.47 -13.01 4.44
C ASP A 174 -10.55 -13.47 3.43
N ASN A 175 -11.53 -12.60 3.08
CA ASN A 175 -12.72 -12.96 2.31
C ASN A 175 -13.44 -14.18 2.91
N ALA A 176 -13.59 -14.21 4.23
CA ALA A 176 -13.97 -15.41 4.96
C ALA A 176 -15.36 -15.96 4.55
N TRP A 177 -16.24 -15.11 4.02
CA TRP A 177 -17.51 -15.51 3.41
C TRP A 177 -17.38 -16.57 2.31
N LYS A 178 -16.23 -16.64 1.61
CA LYS A 178 -15.98 -17.67 0.60
C LYS A 178 -15.87 -19.08 1.21
N PHE A 179 -15.37 -19.19 2.45
CA PHE A 179 -15.35 -20.47 3.16
C PHE A 179 -16.76 -20.93 3.55
N HIS A 180 -17.71 -20.00 3.63
CA HIS A 180 -19.12 -20.27 3.85
C HIS A 180 -19.91 -20.48 2.53
N GLY A 181 -19.22 -20.58 1.38
CA GLY A 181 -19.85 -20.85 0.09
C GLY A 181 -20.44 -19.63 -0.62
N HIS A 182 -20.20 -18.42 -0.10
CA HIS A 182 -20.74 -17.19 -0.69
C HIS A 182 -19.74 -16.54 -1.65
N SER A 183 -20.28 -15.98 -2.73
CA SER A 183 -19.48 -15.36 -3.80
C SER A 183 -18.90 -14.00 -3.39
N ASN A 184 -19.61 -13.27 -2.54
CA ASN A 184 -19.28 -11.93 -2.08
C ASN A 184 -19.89 -11.65 -0.68
N LEU A 185 -19.53 -10.52 -0.08
CA LEU A 185 -19.95 -10.15 1.26
C LEU A 185 -21.45 -9.82 1.36
N ASP A 186 -22.06 -9.21 0.33
CA ASP A 186 -23.50 -8.85 0.37
C ASP A 186 -24.38 -10.11 0.30
N ASP A 187 -23.96 -11.11 -0.49
CA ASP A 187 -24.56 -12.45 -0.57
C ASP A 187 -24.49 -13.19 0.79
N PHE A 188 -23.32 -13.18 1.44
CA PHE A 188 -23.18 -13.72 2.79
C PHE A 188 -24.02 -12.97 3.82
N TYR A 189 -24.04 -11.64 3.77
CA TYR A 189 -24.81 -10.87 4.74
C TYR A 189 -26.32 -11.09 4.58
N GLY A 190 -26.80 -11.22 3.34
CA GLY A 190 -28.20 -11.52 3.05
C GLY A 190 -28.66 -12.92 3.45
N SER A 191 -27.73 -13.83 3.82
CA SER A 191 -28.05 -15.16 4.33
C SER A 191 -28.09 -15.25 5.87
N LEU A 192 -27.69 -14.19 6.58
CA LEU A 192 -27.77 -14.06 8.04
C LEU A 192 -29.17 -13.63 8.49
#